data_AF-A0A5C7L1X5-F1
#
_entry.id   AF-A0A5C7L1X5-F1
#
_cell.length_a   1.000
_cell.length_b   1.000
_cell.length_c   1.000
_cell.angle_alpha   90.00
_cell.angle_beta   90.00
_cell.angle_gamma   90.00
#
_symmetry.space_group_name_H-M   'P 1'
#
loop_
_entity.id
_entity.type
_entity.pdbx_description
1 polymer ?
#
loop_
_entity_poly.entity_id
_entity_poly.type
_entity_poly.pdbx_seq_one_letter_code
_entity_poly.pdbx_strand_id
1 'polypeptide(L)'
;MSFQLVYGDHDFCLPLSFEIDSEERLIALISNADPGSTSHRNLSVRITDAITAAIEFTVIRPTEKQLKYAIGIAQELNLALPADALQHRDAMAIFLSRHADTYRRRRGPVSDDGLSTKGGSMQSTAKI
;
A
#
# COMPACT_ATOMS: atom_id res chain seq x y z
N MET A 1 -8.81 3.78 -18.41
CA MET A 1 -8.99 2.32 -18.69
C MET A 1 -8.18 1.45 -17.72
N SER A 2 -8.31 0.11 -17.73
CA SER A 2 -7.42 -0.81 -16.99
C SER A 2 -6.32 -1.35 -17.89
N PHE A 3 -5.07 -1.36 -17.43
CA PHE A 3 -3.98 -2.02 -18.14
C PHE A 3 -3.96 -3.48 -17.74
N GLN A 4 -3.88 -4.37 -18.72
CA GLN A 4 -3.70 -5.80 -18.49
C GLN A 4 -2.23 -6.13 -18.67
N LEU A 5 -1.61 -6.64 -17.61
CA LEU A 5 -0.28 -7.20 -17.66
C LEU A 5 -0.42 -8.71 -17.81
N VAL A 6 0.06 -9.23 -18.94
CA VAL A 6 0.06 -10.66 -19.24
C VAL A 6 1.49 -11.18 -19.09
N TYR A 7 1.67 -12.19 -18.24
CA TYR A 7 2.96 -12.87 -18.06
C TYR A 7 2.75 -14.38 -17.99
N GLY A 8 3.07 -15.08 -19.08
CA GLY A 8 2.79 -16.51 -19.20
C GLY A 8 1.29 -16.79 -19.06
N ASP A 9 0.93 -17.58 -18.06
CA ASP A 9 -0.46 -17.93 -17.74
C ASP A 9 -1.11 -16.97 -16.72
N HIS A 10 -0.41 -15.90 -16.33
CA HIS A 10 -0.91 -14.94 -15.35
C HIS A 10 -1.41 -13.66 -16.03
N ASP A 11 -2.66 -13.32 -15.74
CA ASP A 11 -3.32 -12.08 -16.14
C ASP A 11 -3.55 -11.19 -14.92
N PHE A 12 -2.93 -10.01 -14.91
CA PHE A 12 -3.12 -9.01 -13.86
C PHE A 12 -3.79 -7.76 -14.44
N CYS A 13 -4.94 -7.39 -13.88
CA CYS A 13 -5.58 -6.11 -14.18
C CYS A 13 -5.08 -5.05 -13.20
N LEU A 14 -4.33 -4.07 -13.71
CA LEU A 14 -3.85 -2.94 -12.94
C LEU A 14 -4.55 -1.66 -13.45
N PRO A 15 -5.51 -1.09 -12.68
CA PRO A 15 -6.10 0.19 -13.04
C PRO A 15 -5.06 1.31 -12.85
N LEU A 16 -4.67 1.96 -13.94
CA LEU A 16 -3.78 3.12 -13.91
C LEU A 16 -4.61 4.40 -14.04
N SER A 17 -4.54 5.26 -13.03
CA SER A 17 -5.26 6.53 -12.99
C SER A 17 -4.50 7.63 -13.76
N PHE A 18 -4.40 7.48 -15.09
CA PHE A 18 -3.83 8.54 -15.92
C PHE A 18 -4.78 9.73 -16.06
N GLU A 19 -4.21 10.92 -16.18
CA GLU A 19 -4.94 12.08 -16.70
C GLU A 19 -5.25 11.86 -18.20
N ILE A 20 -6.35 12.44 -18.68
CA ILE A 20 -6.85 12.25 -20.06
C ILE A 20 -5.76 12.52 -21.10
N ASP A 21 -5.06 13.65 -20.98
CA ASP A 21 -3.97 14.03 -21.91
C ASP A 21 -2.80 13.04 -21.89
N SER A 22 -2.54 12.42 -20.75
CA SER A 22 -1.47 11.42 -20.60
C SER A 22 -1.88 10.08 -21.19
N GLU A 23 -3.15 9.71 -21.06
CA GLU A 23 -3.74 8.49 -21.64
C GLU A 23 -3.68 8.56 -23.17
N GLU A 24 -4.11 9.67 -23.78
CA GLU A 24 -4.08 9.85 -25.24
C GLU A 24 -2.66 9.78 -25.80
N ARG A 25 -1.70 10.44 -25.13
CA ARG A 25 -0.29 10.40 -25.53
C ARG A 25 0.31 9.01 -25.44
N LEU A 26 -0.03 8.26 -24.39
CA LEU A 26 0.43 6.87 -24.23
C LEU A 26 -0.13 5.98 -25.34
N ILE A 27 -1.43 6.10 -25.66
CA ILE A 27 -2.05 5.35 -26.75
C ILE A 27 -1.41 5.71 -28.09
N ALA A 28 -1.18 7.00 -28.36
CA ALA A 28 -0.51 7.43 -29.57
C ALA A 28 0.92 6.89 -29.66
N LEU A 29 1.64 6.84 -28.54
CA LEU A 29 3.00 6.32 -28.49
C LEU A 29 3.04 4.81 -28.72
N ILE A 30 2.09 4.04 -28.17
CA ILE A 30 2.00 2.59 -28.37
C ILE A 30 1.52 2.25 -29.79
N SER A 31 0.52 2.98 -30.31
CA SER A 31 -0.12 2.67 -31.59
C SER A 31 0.71 3.06 -32.80
N ASN A 32 1.53 4.11 -32.70
CA ASN A 32 2.38 4.58 -33.80
C ASN A 32 3.81 4.04 -33.75
N ALA A 33 4.16 3.31 -32.69
CA ALA A 33 5.49 2.76 -32.56
C ALA A 33 5.56 1.41 -33.30
N ASP A 34 6.34 1.38 -34.39
CA ASP A 34 6.73 0.09 -34.97
C ASP A 34 7.44 -0.76 -33.90
N PRO A 35 7.19 -2.09 -33.88
CA PRO A 35 7.95 -3.00 -33.04
C PRO A 35 9.45 -2.87 -33.35
N GLY A 36 10.21 -2.33 -32.39
CA GLY A 36 11.65 -2.07 -32.55
C GLY A 36 12.02 -0.60 -32.82
N SER A 37 11.03 0.30 -32.95
CA SER A 37 11.29 1.74 -32.99
C SER A 37 11.95 2.24 -31.69
N THR A 38 12.75 3.30 -31.80
CA THR A 38 13.43 3.91 -30.65
C THR A 38 12.42 4.36 -29.57
N SER A 39 11.25 4.84 -29.97
CA SER A 39 10.17 5.22 -29.05
C SER A 39 9.64 4.04 -28.24
N HIS A 40 9.41 2.89 -28.89
CA HIS A 40 8.98 1.66 -28.21
C HIS A 40 10.03 1.19 -27.21
N ARG A 41 11.30 1.16 -27.63
CA ARG A 41 12.42 0.76 -26.77
C ARG A 41 12.57 1.68 -25.58
N ASN A 42 12.49 2.99 -25.79
CA ASN A 42 12.56 3.98 -24.71
C ASN A 42 11.40 3.84 -23.73
N LEU A 43 10.18 3.60 -24.22
CA LEU A 43 9.03 3.34 -23.35
C LEU A 43 9.25 2.06 -22.52
N SER A 44 9.69 0.97 -23.15
CA SER A 44 9.97 -0.30 -22.47
C SER A 44 10.99 -0.13 -21.36
N VAL A 45 12.13 0.54 -21.63
CA VAL A 45 13.18 0.79 -20.61
C VAL A 45 12.60 1.60 -19.45
N ARG A 46 11.85 2.66 -19.73
CA ARG A 46 11.26 3.51 -18.67
C ARG A 46 10.23 2.77 -17.82
N ILE A 47 9.42 1.91 -18.42
CA ILE A 47 8.47 1.07 -17.69
C ILE A 47 9.23 0.06 -16.82
N THR A 48 10.26 -0.60 -17.36
CA THR A 48 11.11 -1.53 -16.60
C THR A 48 11.79 -0.85 -15.42
N ASP A 49 12.38 0.33 -15.62
CA ASP A 49 13.05 1.08 -14.56
C ASP A 49 12.04 1.50 -13.47
N ALA A 50 10.86 1.98 -13.87
CA ALA A 50 9.81 2.38 -12.93
C ALA A 50 9.29 1.19 -12.11
N ILE A 51 9.06 0.03 -12.73
CA ILE A 51 8.63 -1.18 -12.04
C ILE A 51 9.73 -1.70 -11.12
N THR A 52 10.97 -1.76 -11.59
CA THR A 52 12.14 -2.17 -10.79
C THR A 52 12.28 -1.28 -9.56
N ALA A 53 12.25 0.04 -9.75
CA ALA A 53 12.30 0.99 -8.65
C ALA A 53 11.10 0.80 -7.68
N ALA A 54 9.89 0.64 -8.21
CA ALA A 54 8.71 0.43 -7.37
C ALA A 54 8.84 -0.84 -6.49
N ILE A 55 9.50 -1.88 -6.99
CA ILE A 55 9.77 -3.10 -6.23
C ILE A 55 10.91 -2.86 -5.23
N GLU A 56 12.01 -2.25 -5.64
CA GLU A 56 13.19 -2.03 -4.79
C GLU A 56 12.94 -1.08 -3.60
N PHE A 57 12.06 -0.08 -3.76
CA PHE A 57 11.71 0.87 -2.68
C PHE A 57 10.65 0.34 -1.69
N THR A 58 10.20 -0.92 -1.80
CA THR A 58 9.19 -1.49 -0.89
C THR A 58 9.73 -2.06 0.42
N VAL A 59 11.04 -2.01 0.68
CA VAL A 59 11.59 -2.36 2.00
C VAL A 59 11.41 -1.18 2.97
N ILE A 60 10.15 -0.80 3.22
CA ILE A 60 9.82 0.12 4.29
C ILE A 60 9.86 -0.70 5.58
N ARG A 61 10.87 -0.45 6.41
CA ARG A 61 10.95 -1.08 7.73
C ARG A 61 9.74 -0.65 8.57
N PRO A 62 9.11 -1.56 9.34
CA PRO A 62 8.08 -1.19 10.30
C PRO A 62 8.55 -0.12 11.27
N THR A 63 7.64 0.76 11.69
CA THR A 63 7.96 1.80 12.68
C THR A 63 8.20 1.18 14.07
N GLU A 64 9.02 1.83 14.91
CA GLU A 64 9.29 1.34 16.28
C GLU A 64 8.01 1.13 17.11
N LYS A 65 6.99 1.98 16.91
CA LYS A 65 5.68 1.84 17.57
C LYS A 65 4.99 0.55 17.16
N GLN A 66 5.01 0.20 15.87
CA GLN A 66 4.44 -1.05 15.37
C GLN A 66 5.21 -2.27 15.88
N LEU A 67 6.54 -2.21 15.91
CA LEU A 67 7.39 -3.26 16.48
C LEU A 67 7.06 -3.52 17.95
N LYS A 68 7.00 -2.47 18.79
CA LYS A 68 6.64 -2.61 20.21
C LYS A 68 5.26 -3.22 20.39
N TYR A 69 4.29 -2.79 19.59
CA TYR A 69 2.92 -3.31 19.65
C TYR A 69 2.85 -4.77 19.19
N ALA A 70 3.53 -5.13 18.11
CA ALA A 70 3.60 -6.50 17.60
C ALA A 70 4.30 -7.47 18.55
N ILE A 71 5.36 -7.02 19.23
CA ILE A 71 6.02 -7.80 20.29
C ILE A 71 5.04 -8.05 21.46
N GLY A 72 4.28 -7.03 21.87
CA GLY A 72 3.26 -7.19 22.91
C GLY A 72 2.17 -8.19 22.53
N ILE A 73 1.72 -8.19 21.28
CA ILE A 73 0.77 -9.17 20.73
C ILE A 73 1.39 -10.58 20.73
N ALA A 74 2.62 -10.71 20.24
CA ALA A 74 3.33 -11.98 20.13
C ALA A 74 3.51 -12.64 21.50
N GLN A 75 3.92 -11.88 22.51
CA GLN A 75 4.09 -12.36 23.88
C GLN A 75 2.76 -12.80 24.51
N GLU A 76 1.71 -11.99 24.37
CA GLU A 76 0.40 -12.26 25.01
C GLU A 76 -0.36 -13.42 24.35
N LEU A 77 -0.21 -13.57 23.03
CA LEU A 77 -0.85 -14.65 22.28
C LEU A 77 0.04 -15.90 22.15
N ASN A 78 1.25 -15.85 22.73
CA ASN A 78 2.29 -16.88 22.62
C ASN A 78 2.57 -17.28 21.15
N LEU A 79 2.68 -16.27 20.28
CA LEU A 79 2.95 -16.39 18.85
C LEU A 79 4.38 -15.98 18.55
N ALA A 80 5.02 -16.65 17.59
CA ALA A 80 6.29 -16.17 17.04
C ALA A 80 6.03 -15.00 16.08
N LEU A 81 6.83 -13.94 16.19
CA LEU A 81 6.77 -12.82 15.25
C LEU A 81 7.50 -13.22 13.96
N PRO A 82 6.84 -13.18 12.78
CA PRO A 82 7.48 -13.56 11.52
C PRO A 82 8.68 -12.66 11.19
N ALA A 83 9.76 -13.24 10.66
CA ALA A 83 10.94 -12.48 10.24
C ALA A 83 10.59 -11.43 9.19
N ASP A 84 9.66 -11.75 8.29
CA ASP A 84 9.21 -10.83 7.24
C ASP A 84 8.46 -9.63 7.81
N ALA A 85 7.73 -9.81 8.92
CA ALA A 85 7.05 -8.72 9.62
C ALA A 85 8.04 -7.77 10.30
N LEU A 86 9.26 -8.20 10.62
CA LEU A 86 10.31 -7.32 11.15
C LEU A 86 10.95 -6.45 10.06
N GLN A 87 10.91 -6.89 8.81
CA GLN A 87 11.61 -6.26 7.70
C GLN A 87 10.68 -5.44 6.81
N HIS A 88 9.41 -5.85 6.67
CA HIS A 88 8.46 -5.26 5.74
C HIS A 88 7.25 -4.69 6.47
N ARG A 89 6.95 -3.41 6.23
CA ARG A 89 5.79 -2.70 6.82
C ARG A 89 4.46 -3.38 6.47
N ASP A 90 4.33 -3.92 5.26
CA ASP A 90 3.08 -4.53 4.82
C ASP A 90 2.87 -5.90 5.50
N ALA A 91 3.92 -6.70 5.64
CA ALA A 91 3.89 -7.93 6.44
C ALA A 91 3.57 -7.63 7.92
N MET A 92 4.10 -6.52 8.47
CA MET A 92 3.74 -6.06 9.82
C MET A 92 2.26 -5.63 9.90
N ALA A 93 1.75 -4.90 8.90
CA ALA A 93 0.34 -4.49 8.87
C ALA A 93 -0.61 -5.69 8.83
N ILE A 94 -0.26 -6.72 8.05
CA ILE A 94 -1.01 -7.99 8.00
C ILE A 94 -0.97 -8.69 9.36
N PHE A 95 0.20 -8.83 9.98
CA PHE A 95 0.32 -9.42 11.32
C PHE A 95 -0.53 -8.68 12.36
N LEU A 96 -0.44 -7.34 12.38
CA LEU A 96 -1.22 -6.52 13.30
C LEU A 96 -2.73 -6.65 13.04
N SER A 97 -3.19 -6.58 11.80
CA SER A 97 -4.61 -6.71 11.46
C SER A 97 -5.20 -8.05 11.90
N ARG A 98 -4.43 -9.13 11.78
CA ARG A 98 -4.85 -10.49 12.13
C ARG A 98 -4.94 -10.74 13.64
N HIS A 99 -4.10 -10.09 14.43
CA HIS A 99 -3.92 -10.42 15.85
C HIS A 99 -4.29 -9.30 16.82
N ALA A 100 -4.42 -8.05 16.37
CA ALA A 100 -4.73 -6.89 17.22
C ALA A 100 -6.10 -7.01 17.91
N ASP A 101 -7.11 -7.52 17.21
CA ASP A 101 -8.46 -7.63 17.80
C ASP A 101 -8.51 -8.73 18.87
N THR A 102 -7.84 -9.85 18.65
CA THR A 102 -7.70 -10.92 19.65
C THR A 102 -6.93 -10.43 20.87
N TYR A 103 -5.87 -9.63 20.66
CA TYR A 103 -5.10 -9.01 21.73
C TYR A 103 -5.94 -8.03 22.56
N ARG A 104 -6.70 -7.14 21.91
CA ARG A 104 -7.61 -6.19 22.59
C ARG A 104 -8.68 -6.91 23.43
N ARG A 105 -9.23 -8.03 22.93
CA ARG A 105 -10.23 -8.81 23.65
C ARG A 105 -9.68 -9.49 24.90
N ARG A 106 -8.41 -9.92 24.89
CA ARG A 106 -7.76 -10.55 26.06
C ARG A 106 -7.29 -9.54 27.10
N ARG A 107 -6.81 -8.38 26.66
CA ARG A 107 -6.23 -7.37 27.56
C ARG A 107 -7.23 -6.33 28.09
N GLY A 108 -8.43 -6.26 27.51
CA GLY A 108 -9.38 -5.16 27.72
C GLY A 108 -8.94 -3.88 27.01
N PRO A 109 -9.83 -2.88 26.82
CA PRO A 109 -9.48 -1.65 26.13
C PRO A 109 -8.38 -0.93 26.93
N VAL A 110 -7.19 -0.83 26.35
CA VAL A 110 -6.15 0.05 26.88
C VAL A 110 -6.66 1.47 26.66
N SER A 111 -7.04 2.15 27.74
CA SER A 111 -7.38 3.58 27.73
C SER A 111 -6.23 4.35 27.10
N ASP A 112 -6.46 4.86 25.90
CA ASP A 112 -5.59 5.78 25.19
C ASP A 112 -5.71 7.15 25.86
N ASP A 113 -5.00 7.32 26.98
CA ASP A 113 -4.90 8.59 27.67
C ASP A 113 -3.77 9.38 26.99
N GLY A 114 -4.13 10.23 26.01
CA GLY A 114 -3.23 11.26 25.51
C GLY A 114 -3.20 11.52 24.00
N LEU A 115 -4.33 11.88 23.39
CA LEU A 115 -4.30 12.90 22.33
C LEU A 115 -5.55 13.78 22.37
N SER A 116 -5.50 14.73 23.31
CA SER A 116 -6.35 15.91 23.33
C SER A 116 -5.98 16.80 22.14
N THR A 117 -6.84 16.82 21.12
CA THR A 117 -6.94 17.98 20.23
C THR A 117 -8.40 18.40 20.18
N LYS A 118 -8.70 19.42 20.99
CA LYS A 118 -9.92 20.23 20.95
C LYS A 118 -10.21 20.66 19.51
N GLY A 119 -11.46 20.50 19.09
CA GLY A 119 -12.03 21.12 17.89
C GLY A 119 -13.54 21.00 17.98
N GLY A 120 -14.16 21.96 18.67
CA GLY A 120 -15.56 21.94 19.06
C GLY A 120 -16.54 21.83 17.89
N SER A 121 -17.58 21.05 18.16
CA SER A 121 -18.86 21.02 17.46
C SER A 121 -19.50 22.40 17.43
N MET A 122 -20.10 22.79 16.30
CA MET A 122 -21.25 23.68 16.36
C MET A 122 -22.30 23.29 15.31
N GLN A 123 -23.49 23.12 15.85
CA GLN A 123 -24.62 22.39 15.32
C GLN A 123 -25.38 23.19 14.27
N SER A 124 -25.93 22.41 13.35
CA SER A 124 -27.17 22.67 12.62
C SER A 124 -28.22 23.38 13.47
N THR A 125 -28.76 24.48 12.97
CA THR A 125 -30.17 24.84 13.19
C THR A 125 -30.76 25.38 11.89
N ALA A 126 -31.70 24.62 11.34
CA ALA A 126 -32.68 25.10 10.39
C ALA A 126 -33.85 25.73 11.18
N LYS A 127 -34.33 26.91 10.76
CA LYS A 127 -35.76 27.26 10.77
C LYS A 127 -36.06 28.64 10.16
N ILE A 128 -37.03 28.59 9.23
CA ILE A 128 -37.96 29.62 8.69
C ILE A 128 -37.35 30.62 7.71
#